data_AF-A0A6A6HTA0-F1
#
_entry.id   AF-A0A6A6HTA0-F1
#
_cell.length_a   1.000
_cell.length_b   1.000
_cell.length_c   1.000
_cell.angle_alpha   90.00
_cell.angle_beta   90.00
_cell.angle_gamma   90.00
#
_symmetry.space_group_name_H-M   'P 1'
#
loop_
_entity.id
_entity.type
_entity.pdbx_description
1 polymer ?
#
loop_
_entity_poly.entity_id
_entity_poly.type
_entity_poly.pdbx_seq_one_letter_code
_entity_poly.pdbx_strand_id
1 'polypeptide(L)'
;MRSPRSIILAVVSAKNDFNNQSITRYSREIDPKGVRTLGLINKPDTLDEGSDSERFYIELAQNKDVIFRLGWHVLRNRDYSTRHSSLQELNRAEEQFFSSGVWRSFHP
;
A
#
# COMPACT_ATOMS: atom_id res chain seq x y z
N MET A 1 17.18 -3.57 11.38
CA MET A 1 16.93 -2.56 10.32
C MET A 1 18.10 -1.59 10.04
N ARG A 2 19.21 -1.62 10.79
CA ARG A 2 20.37 -0.71 10.58
C ARG A 2 21.38 -1.16 9.51
N SER A 3 21.25 -2.37 8.97
CA SER A 3 22.13 -2.83 7.89
C SER A 3 21.85 -2.04 6.60
N PRO A 4 22.86 -1.41 5.97
CA PRO A 4 22.67 -0.61 4.76
C PRO A 4 22.30 -1.45 3.52
N ARG A 5 22.49 -2.78 3.58
CA ARG A 5 22.12 -3.71 2.50
C ARG A 5 20.66 -4.17 2.56
N SER A 6 19.91 -3.82 3.61
CA SER A 6 18.52 -4.23 3.76
C SER A 6 17.56 -3.21 3.14
N ILE A 7 16.56 -3.71 2.42
CA ILE A 7 15.37 -2.94 2.03
C ILE A 7 14.42 -2.88 3.23
N ILE A 8 13.80 -1.72 3.44
CA ILE A 8 12.74 -1.51 4.43
C ILE A 8 11.41 -1.58 3.68
N LEU A 9 10.55 -2.52 4.09
CA LEU A 9 9.18 -2.60 3.58
C LEU A 9 8.25 -1.91 4.58
N ALA A 10 7.78 -0.71 4.25
CA ALA A 10 6.86 0.07 5.07
C ALA A 10 5.41 -0.30 4.70
N VAL A 11 4.83 -1.25 5.44
CA VAL A 11 3.49 -1.76 5.17
C VAL A 11 2.43 -0.94 5.90
N VAL A 12 1.47 -0.43 5.15
CA VAL A 12 0.36 0.41 5.61
C VAL A 12 -0.96 -0.28 5.25
N SER A 13 -1.92 -0.29 6.18
CA SER A 13 -3.24 -0.87 5.97
C SER A 13 -4.28 0.22 5.76
N ALA A 14 -4.93 0.24 4.59
CA ALA A 14 -5.96 1.21 4.24
C ALA A 14 -7.21 1.16 5.14
N LYS A 15 -7.39 0.05 5.88
CA LYS A 15 -8.43 -0.07 6.90
C LYS A 15 -8.21 0.81 8.15
N ASN A 16 -6.97 1.24 8.43
CA ASN A 16 -6.67 1.93 9.69
C ASN A 16 -5.63 3.04 9.52
N ASP A 17 -6.14 4.25 9.25
CA ASP A 17 -5.38 5.48 9.01
C ASP A 17 -4.41 5.84 10.15
N PHE A 18 -4.72 5.43 11.40
CA PHE A 18 -3.90 5.76 12.57
C PHE A 18 -2.48 5.16 12.52
N ASN A 19 -2.32 4.01 11.86
CA ASN A 19 -1.03 3.33 11.80
C ASN A 19 -0.05 3.97 10.80
N ASN A 20 -0.54 4.77 9.85
CA ASN A 20 0.26 5.29 8.75
C ASN A 20 1.34 6.24 9.23
N GLN A 21 0.98 7.14 10.15
CA GLN A 21 1.91 8.15 10.67
C GLN A 21 3.06 7.52 11.44
N SER A 22 2.78 6.49 12.24
CA SER A 22 3.80 5.78 13.02
C SER A 22 4.81 5.06 12.12
N ILE A 23 4.31 4.38 11.08
CA ILE A 23 5.16 3.58 10.16
C ILE A 23 6.00 4.48 9.28
N THR A 24 5.41 5.52 8.71
CA THR A 24 6.13 6.49 7.86
C THR A 24 7.16 7.26 8.67
N ARG A 25 6.84 7.70 9.89
CA ARG A 25 7.81 8.32 10.80
C ARG A 25 8.98 7.38 11.11
N TYR A 26 8.69 6.15 11.52
CA TYR A 26 9.73 5.18 11.86
C TYR A 26 10.63 4.82 10.67
N SER A 27 10.05 4.68 9.47
CA SER A 27 10.84 4.47 8.25
C SER A 27 11.80 5.63 7.96
N ARG A 28 11.38 6.89 8.19
CA ARG A 28 12.23 8.07 8.01
C ARG A 28 13.29 8.21 9.10
N GLU A 29 13.05 7.76 10.32
CA GLU A 29 14.08 7.72 11.37
C GLU A 29 15.24 6.78 10.99
N ILE A 30 14.93 5.68 10.30
CA ILE A 30 15.91 4.65 9.89
C ILE A 30 16.52 4.93 8.51
N ASP A 31 15.74 5.52 7.62
CA ASP A 31 16.09 5.87 6.24
C ASP A 31 15.56 7.27 5.89
N PRO A 32 16.19 8.36 6.39
CA PRO A 32 15.69 9.73 6.23
C PRO A 32 15.53 10.18 4.78
N LYS A 33 16.33 9.59 3.87
CA LYS A 33 16.28 9.89 2.43
C LYS A 33 15.35 8.96 1.66
N GLY A 34 14.71 7.98 2.32
CA GLY A 34 13.82 7.01 1.68
C GLY A 34 14.50 6.20 0.58
N VAL A 35 15.82 6.05 0.61
CA VAL A 35 16.60 5.48 -0.50
C VAL A 35 16.42 3.97 -0.64
N ARG A 36 16.12 3.29 0.46
CA ARG A 36 15.98 1.83 0.55
C ARG A 36 14.65 1.41 1.15
N THR A 37 13.69 2.34 1.20
CA THR A 37 12.35 2.09 1.69
C THR A 37 11.40 1.92 0.51
N LEU A 38 10.58 0.87 0.55
CA LEU A 38 9.47 0.63 -0.36
C LEU A 38 8.18 0.70 0.47
N GLY A 39 7.24 1.53 0.02
CA GLY A 39 5.93 1.65 0.63
C GLY A 39 4.96 0.60 0.08
N LEU A 40 4.17 -0.01 0.95
CA LEU A 40 3.15 -0.98 0.54
C LEU A 40 1.83 -0.65 1.21
N ILE A 41 0.80 -0.32 0.43
CA ILE A 41 -0.57 -0.13 0.88
C ILE A 41 -1.32 -1.45 0.69
N ASN A 42 -1.99 -1.92 1.73
CA ASN A 42 -2.78 -3.14 1.69
C ASN A 42 -4.23 -2.89 2.09
N LYS A 43 -5.11 -3.81 1.69
CA LYS A 43 -6.57 -3.72 1.91
C LYS A 43 -7.22 -2.43 1.34
N PRO A 44 -6.84 -1.98 0.13
CA PRO A 44 -7.45 -0.79 -0.47
C PRO A 44 -8.95 -0.96 -0.71
N ASP A 45 -9.43 -2.20 -0.78
CA ASP A 45 -10.84 -2.57 -0.93
C ASP A 45 -11.71 -2.30 0.29
N THR A 46 -11.12 -1.88 1.43
CA THR A 46 -11.90 -1.44 2.60
C THR A 46 -12.23 0.05 2.59
N LEU A 47 -11.76 0.79 1.59
CA LEU A 47 -12.03 2.22 1.46
C LEU A 47 -13.38 2.44 0.78
N ASP A 48 -14.13 3.41 1.26
CA ASP A 48 -15.38 3.83 0.62
C ASP A 48 -15.04 4.68 -0.62
N GLU A 49 -15.64 4.33 -1.77
CA GLU A 49 -15.44 5.03 -3.04
C GLU A 49 -15.81 6.52 -2.92
N GLY A 50 -14.92 7.40 -3.34
CA GLY A 50 -15.10 8.86 -3.26
C GLY A 50 -14.86 9.46 -1.88
N SER A 51 -14.48 8.66 -0.88
CA SER A 51 -14.14 9.16 0.46
C SER A 51 -12.83 9.95 0.48
N ASP A 52 -12.68 10.83 1.47
CA ASP A 52 -11.42 11.53 1.70
C ASP A 52 -10.26 10.56 2.02
N SER A 53 -10.55 9.43 2.68
CA SER A 53 -9.56 8.38 2.93
C SER A 53 -9.10 7.73 1.62
N GLU A 54 -10.01 7.43 0.68
CA GLU A 54 -9.63 6.92 -0.64
C GLU A 54 -8.70 7.90 -1.36
N ARG A 55 -9.06 9.20 -1.39
CA ARG A 55 -8.20 10.22 -2.01
C ARG A 55 -6.81 10.29 -1.36
N PHE A 56 -6.74 10.22 -0.02
CA PHE A 56 -5.49 10.21 0.71
C PHE A 56 -4.59 9.04 0.30
N TYR A 57 -5.13 7.81 0.24
CA TYR A 57 -4.32 6.64 -0.15
C TYR A 57 -3.92 6.67 -1.63
N ILE A 58 -4.73 7.26 -2.50
CA ILE A 58 -4.34 7.48 -3.91
C ILE A 58 -3.15 8.43 -4.00
N GLU A 59 -3.14 9.53 -3.25
CA GLU A 59 -2.01 10.46 -3.20
C GLU A 59 -0.75 9.82 -2.61
N LEU A 60 -0.93 8.98 -1.57
CA LEU A 60 0.16 8.20 -0.99
C LEU A 60 0.72 7.21 -2.02
N ALA A 61 -0.13 6.46 -2.71
CA ALA A 61 0.25 5.52 -3.74
C ALA A 61 0.94 6.20 -4.95
N GLN A 62 0.56 7.43 -5.27
CA GLN A 62 1.23 8.27 -6.27
C GLN A 62 2.57 8.86 -5.80
N ASN A 63 3.01 8.50 -4.58
CA ASN A 63 4.25 8.97 -3.99
C ASN A 63 4.28 10.50 -3.83
N LYS A 64 3.13 11.14 -3.56
CA LYS A 64 3.00 12.61 -3.45
C LYS A 64 3.14 13.14 -2.02
N ASP A 65 2.70 12.38 -1.02
CA ASP A 65 2.75 12.77 0.39
C ASP A 65 4.06 12.29 1.06
N VAL A 66 4.19 10.97 1.25
CA VAL A 66 5.42 10.36 1.76
C VAL A 66 6.25 9.82 0.61
N ILE A 67 7.31 10.55 0.24
CA ILE A 67 8.14 10.16 -0.90
C ILE A 67 9.15 9.08 -0.50
N PHE A 68 9.08 7.92 -1.15
CA PHE A 68 10.11 6.89 -1.12
C PHE A 68 10.73 6.69 -2.50
N ARG A 69 12.04 6.42 -2.55
CA ARG A 69 12.76 6.24 -3.83
C ARG A 69 12.33 4.98 -4.57
N LEU A 70 11.95 3.94 -3.83
CA LEU A 70 11.40 2.71 -4.40
C LEU A 70 9.88 2.81 -4.64
N GLY A 71 9.27 3.96 -4.36
CA GLY A 71 7.85 4.22 -4.58
C GLY A 71 6.92 3.50 -3.61
N TRP A 72 5.63 3.62 -3.91
CA TRP A 72 4.54 2.93 -3.24
C TRP A 72 3.90 1.91 -4.16
N HIS A 73 3.54 0.77 -3.59
CA HIS A 73 2.84 -0.30 -4.27
C HIS A 73 1.54 -0.57 -3.52
N VAL A 74 0.52 -1.04 -4.23
CA VAL A 74 -0.79 -1.32 -3.67
C VAL A 74 -1.12 -2.78 -3.97
N LEU A 75 -1.58 -3.52 -2.97
CA LEU A 75 -2.03 -4.89 -3.18
C LEU A 75 -3.36 -5.17 -2.48
N ARG A 76 -4.10 -6.13 -3.03
CA ARG A 76 -5.31 -6.65 -2.42
C ARG A 76 -5.01 -7.91 -1.64
N ASN A 77 -5.43 -7.94 -0.37
CA ASN A 77 -5.18 -9.09 0.51
C ASN A 77 -6.33 -10.10 0.47
N ARG A 78 -6.07 -11.30 1.01
CA ARG A 78 -7.14 -12.24 1.37
C ARG A 78 -7.99 -11.64 2.49
N ASP A 79 -9.29 -11.83 2.37
CA ASP A 79 -10.23 -11.61 3.44
C ASP A 79 -10.61 -12.93 4.11
N TYR A 80 -11.28 -12.82 5.26
CA TYR A 80 -11.73 -14.01 6.00
C TYR A 80 -12.64 -14.91 5.13
N SER A 81 -13.48 -14.31 4.30
CA SER A 81 -14.37 -14.99 3.35
C SER A 81 -13.63 -15.71 2.21
N THR A 82 -12.44 -15.24 1.82
CA THR A 82 -11.65 -15.79 0.70
C THR A 82 -10.44 -16.60 1.17
N ARG A 83 -10.40 -17.02 2.45
CA ARG A 83 -9.30 -17.81 3.03
C ARG A 83 -8.98 -19.09 2.25
N HIS A 84 -10.01 -19.72 1.69
CA HIS A 84 -9.91 -20.98 0.95
C HIS A 84 -9.76 -20.80 -0.55
N SER A 85 -9.75 -19.55 -1.05
CA SER A 85 -9.55 -19.27 -2.46
C SER A 85 -8.14 -19.66 -2.90
N SER A 86 -8.07 -20.21 -4.11
CA SER A 86 -6.84 -20.51 -4.84
C SER A 86 -6.08 -19.23 -5.21
N LEU A 87 -4.79 -19.36 -5.50
CA LEU A 87 -3.97 -18.23 -5.96
C LEU A 87 -4.53 -17.60 -7.26
N GLN A 88 -5.09 -18.41 -8.17
CA GLN A 88 -5.69 -17.90 -9.40
C GLN A 88 -6.92 -17.03 -9.13
N GLU A 89 -7.77 -17.41 -8.18
CA GLU A 89 -8.95 -16.62 -7.81
C GLU A 89 -8.55 -15.28 -7.18
N LEU A 90 -7.49 -15.27 -6.37
CA LEU A 90 -6.97 -14.05 -5.75
C LEU A 90 -6.37 -13.10 -6.79
N ASN A 91 -5.57 -13.62 -7.71
CA ASN A 91 -5.00 -12.81 -8.79
C ASN A 91 -6.11 -12.22 -9.67
N ARG A 92 -7.15 -12.99 -10.01
CA ARG A 92 -8.31 -12.47 -10.76
C ARG A 92 -9.06 -11.39 -9.99
N ALA A 93 -9.24 -11.57 -8.68
CA ALA A 93 -9.91 -10.59 -7.84
C ALA A 93 -9.09 -9.30 -7.69
N GLU A 94 -7.77 -9.40 -7.69
CA GLU A 94 -6.84 -8.26 -7.70
C GLU A 94 -6.84 -7.54 -9.05
N GLU A 95 -6.72 -8.28 -10.16
CA GLU A 95 -6.83 -7.74 -11.52
C GLU A 95 -8.17 -7.03 -11.72
N GLN A 96 -9.27 -7.63 -11.27
CA GLN A 96 -10.59 -7.02 -11.37
C GLN A 96 -10.66 -5.71 -10.56
N PHE A 97 -10.13 -5.71 -9.34
CA PHE A 97 -10.08 -4.50 -8.50
C PHE A 97 -9.30 -3.37 -9.19
N PHE A 98 -8.07 -3.65 -9.63
CA PHE A 98 -7.23 -2.68 -10.32
C PHE A 98 -7.63 -2.39 -11.78
N SER A 99 -8.62 -3.09 -12.34
CA SER A 99 -9.17 -2.76 -13.66
C SER A 99 -10.24 -1.65 -13.62
N SER A 100 -10.70 -1.27 -12.43
CA SER A 100 -11.85 -0.38 -12.21
C SER A 100 -11.56 0.74 -11.21
N GLY A 101 -12.42 1.77 -11.22
CA GLY A 101 -12.34 2.88 -10.27
C GLY A 101 -11.05 3.72 -10.37
N VAL A 102 -10.74 4.42 -9.28
CA VAL A 102 -9.56 5.30 -9.16
C VAL A 102 -8.23 4.54 -9.12
N TRP A 103 -8.27 3.25 -8.82
CA TRP A 103 -7.10 2.38 -8.68
C TRP A 103 -6.52 1.90 -10.03
N ARG A 104 -7.21 2.17 -11.15
CA ARG A 104 -6.79 1.75 -12.50
C ARG A 104 -5.43 2.30 -12.96
N SER A 105 -5.00 3.41 -12.37
CA SER A 105 -3.70 4.01 -12.68
C SER A 105 -2.51 3.30 -12.02
N PHE A 106 -2.77 2.34 -11.13
CA PHE A 106 -1.73 1.56 -10.45
C PHE A 106 -1.69 0.16 -11.07
N HIS A 107 -0.53 -0.18 -11.65
CA HIS A 107 -0.27 -1.54 -12.11
C HIS A 107 0.16 -2.39 -10.90
N PRO A 108 -0.42 -3.59 -10.71
CA PRO A 108 0.05 -4.56 -9.73
C PRO A 108 1.46 -5.06 -10.05
#